data_AF-A0A7X9JY45-F1
#
_entry.id   AF-A0A7X9JY45-F1
#
_cell.length_a   1.000
_cell.length_b   1.000
_cell.length_c   1.000
_cell.angle_alpha   90.00
_cell.angle_beta   90.00
_cell.angle_gamma   90.00
#
_symmetry.space_group_name_H-M   'P 1'
#
loop_
_entity.id
_entity.type
_entity.pdbx_description
1 polymer ?
#
loop_
_entity_poly.entity_id
_entity_poly.type
_entity_poly.pdbx_seq_one_letter_code
_entity_poly.pdbx_strand_id
1 'polypeptide(L)'
;MYRLNRITVIFAFVLVLAGIINCAASESSLSIEQTFQKAKKDYLEKNIDSAAKQIKKGAAYMRAEAVKASSRGKKALDDSARELDKLADDVKKGAVESVKKIEDVFARAYFALAEESYIESTEAWAKKEAVKTGEFLDAANKNLEKGMIWAGQKVEEKTTGTMKKSRELSLKLKQKGRLITEEVGKSLQAIGDEIEKFGKRISSEGLNEK
;
A
#
# COMPACT_ATOMS: atom_id res chain seq x y z
N MET A 1 8.54 27.94 -68.67
CA MET A 1 7.34 28.81 -68.62
C MET A 1 7.42 29.70 -67.37
N TYR A 2 6.80 30.88 -67.40
CA TYR A 2 6.50 31.83 -66.30
C TYR A 2 7.44 31.85 -65.06
N ARG A 3 8.27 32.89 -64.82
CA ARG A 3 8.07 34.35 -64.60
C ARG A 3 7.97 34.75 -63.12
N LEU A 4 8.68 35.84 -62.80
CA LEU A 4 8.74 36.50 -61.49
C LEU A 4 7.41 37.13 -61.05
N ASN A 5 7.10 37.02 -59.76
CA ASN A 5 6.61 38.10 -58.87
C ASN A 5 6.47 37.55 -57.43
N ARG A 6 6.51 38.32 -56.34
CA ARG A 6 7.30 39.51 -55.91
C ARG A 6 6.69 39.94 -54.57
N ILE A 7 7.48 40.07 -53.49
CA ILE A 7 7.24 41.00 -52.34
C ILE A 7 5.99 40.66 -51.46
N THR A 8 5.95 40.69 -50.12
CA THR A 8 6.99 40.83 -49.05
C THR A 8 6.96 39.55 -48.18
N VAL A 9 7.00 39.44 -46.84
CA VAL A 9 7.14 40.32 -45.65
C VAL A 9 8.11 39.64 -44.67
N ILE A 10 8.84 40.39 -43.86
CA ILE A 10 9.64 39.87 -42.74
C ILE A 10 8.85 40.00 -41.44
N PHE A 11 8.76 38.93 -40.65
CA PHE A 11 8.69 39.04 -39.19
C PHE A 11 9.50 37.91 -38.55
N ALA A 12 10.66 38.25 -37.99
CA ALA A 12 11.40 37.36 -37.11
C ALA A 12 10.76 37.41 -35.71
N PHE A 13 10.54 36.25 -35.08
CA PHE A 13 10.14 36.19 -33.68
C PHE A 13 11.10 35.29 -32.90
N VAL A 14 12.20 35.89 -32.45
CA VAL A 14 13.19 35.24 -31.60
C VAL A 14 12.64 35.22 -30.17
N LEU A 15 11.98 34.12 -29.79
CA LEU A 15 11.64 33.86 -28.39
C LEU A 15 12.79 33.16 -27.68
N VAL A 16 13.65 33.96 -27.04
CA VAL A 16 14.56 33.46 -26.00
C VAL A 16 13.72 33.11 -24.77
N LEU A 17 13.10 31.93 -24.77
CA LEU A 17 12.59 31.33 -23.54
C LEU A 17 13.77 30.70 -22.79
N ALA A 18 14.47 31.53 -22.03
CA ALA A 18 15.28 31.11 -20.88
C ALA A 18 14.36 30.60 -19.75
N GLY A 19 13.52 29.61 -20.08
CA GLY A 19 12.63 28.95 -19.14
C GLY A 19 13.47 28.10 -18.20
N ILE A 20 13.52 28.50 -16.93
CA ILE A 20 14.20 27.76 -15.87
C ILE A 20 13.60 26.35 -15.84
N ILE A 21 14.34 25.35 -16.32
CA ILE A 21 14.04 23.95 -16.07
C ILE A 21 14.31 23.75 -14.58
N ASN A 22 13.28 23.99 -13.79
CA ASN A 22 13.23 23.62 -12.39
C ASN A 22 13.27 22.10 -12.34
N CYS A 23 14.49 21.55 -12.33
CA CYS A 23 14.76 20.13 -12.15
C CYS A 23 14.51 19.77 -10.69
N ALA A 24 13.24 19.94 -10.27
CA ALA A 24 12.67 19.21 -9.17
C ALA A 24 12.72 17.73 -9.58
N ALA A 25 13.87 17.10 -9.29
CA ALA A 25 14.06 15.68 -9.49
C ALA A 25 12.87 14.96 -8.87
N SER A 26 12.24 14.08 -9.63
CA SER A 26 11.12 13.30 -9.14
C SER A 26 11.58 12.55 -7.89
N GLU A 27 11.13 12.98 -6.70
CA GLU A 27 11.10 12.11 -5.54
C GLU A 27 10.20 10.95 -5.94
N SER A 28 10.82 9.88 -6.46
CA SER A 28 10.12 8.64 -6.73
C SER A 28 9.43 8.24 -5.44
N SER A 29 8.09 8.20 -5.49
CA SER A 29 7.27 8.06 -4.29
C SER A 29 7.64 6.74 -3.61
N LEU A 30 8.40 6.85 -2.52
CA LEU A 30 8.87 5.70 -1.75
C LEU A 30 7.67 4.80 -1.46
N SER A 31 7.84 3.49 -1.63
CA SER A 31 6.79 2.55 -1.25
C SER A 31 6.45 2.73 0.24
N ILE A 32 5.24 2.34 0.64
CA ILE A 32 4.85 2.43 2.06
C ILE A 32 5.85 1.66 2.96
N GLU A 33 6.41 0.56 2.46
CA GLU A 33 7.52 -0.14 3.13
C GLU A 33 8.77 0.72 3.31
N GLN A 34 9.29 1.32 2.24
CA GLN A 34 10.47 2.19 2.32
C GLN A 34 10.24 3.38 3.27
N THR A 35 9.01 3.90 3.26
CA THR A 35 8.56 4.97 4.14
C THR A 35 8.54 4.53 5.60
N PHE A 36 7.97 3.37 5.93
CA PHE A 36 7.91 2.81 7.29
C PHE A 36 9.30 2.37 7.81
N GLN A 37 10.11 1.72 6.97
CA GLN A 37 11.50 1.36 7.33
C GLN A 37 12.32 2.61 7.62
N LYS A 38 12.19 3.68 6.80
CA LYS A 38 12.85 4.95 7.09
C LYS A 38 12.29 5.64 8.33
N ALA A 39 10.97 5.62 8.56
CA ALA A 39 10.36 6.17 9.77
C ALA A 39 10.93 5.55 11.05
N LYS A 40 10.98 4.21 11.12
CA LYS A 40 11.59 3.47 12.23
C LYS A 40 13.08 3.80 12.40
N LYS A 41 13.84 3.84 11.29
CA LYS A 41 15.26 4.22 11.31
C LYS A 41 15.45 5.63 11.88
N ASP A 42 14.74 6.61 11.32
CA ASP A 42 14.80 8.01 11.73
C ASP A 42 14.46 8.17 13.23
N TYR A 43 13.47 7.43 13.73
CA TYR A 43 13.09 7.44 15.14
C TYR A 43 14.21 6.90 16.05
N LEU A 44 14.81 5.75 15.69
CA LEU A 44 15.94 5.15 16.41
C LEU A 44 17.18 6.06 16.43
N GLU A 45 17.43 6.78 15.34
CA GLU A 45 18.50 7.78 15.22
C GLU A 45 18.15 9.13 15.88
N LYS A 46 16.99 9.26 16.54
CA LYS A 46 16.46 10.49 17.15
C LYS A 46 16.22 11.64 16.16
N ASN A 47 16.12 11.34 14.86
CA ASN A 47 15.74 12.25 13.79
C ASN A 47 14.20 12.46 13.76
N ILE A 48 13.63 12.91 14.90
CA ILE A 48 12.19 12.88 15.21
C ILE A 48 11.31 13.53 14.14
N ASP A 49 11.67 14.73 13.66
CA ASP A 49 10.92 15.41 12.58
C ASP A 49 10.95 14.66 11.25
N SER A 50 12.05 13.95 10.96
CA SER A 50 12.16 13.10 9.77
C SER A 50 11.25 11.88 9.89
N ALA A 51 11.26 11.22 11.07
CA ALA A 51 10.38 10.09 11.37
C ALA A 51 8.90 10.48 11.23
N ALA A 52 8.46 11.56 11.88
CA ALA A 52 7.10 12.08 11.75
C ALA A 52 6.73 12.42 10.30
N LYS A 53 7.65 13.03 9.53
CA LYS A 53 7.44 13.33 8.09
C LYS A 53 7.26 12.06 7.26
N GLN A 54 8.00 10.98 7.53
CA GLN A 54 7.78 9.69 6.86
C GLN A 54 6.43 9.08 7.24
N ILE A 55 6.06 9.08 8.53
CA ILE A 55 4.77 8.52 8.96
C ILE A 55 3.59 9.25 8.27
N LYS A 56 3.67 10.59 8.10
CA LYS A 56 2.65 11.34 7.33
C LYS A 56 2.68 11.07 5.82
N LYS A 57 3.83 10.70 5.22
CA LYS A 57 3.84 10.13 3.85
C LYS A 57 3.07 8.80 3.78
N GLY A 58 3.21 7.94 4.80
CA GLY A 58 2.42 6.72 4.94
C GLY A 58 0.91 7.00 5.06
N ALA A 59 0.52 7.95 5.91
CA ALA A 59 -0.88 8.37 6.05
C ALA A 59 -1.47 8.93 4.75
N ALA A 60 -0.67 9.67 3.96
CA ALA A 60 -1.07 10.16 2.64
C ALA A 60 -1.24 9.02 1.62
N TYR A 61 -0.39 7.99 1.65
CA TYR A 61 -0.55 6.79 0.83
C TYR A 61 -1.87 6.07 1.15
N MET A 62 -2.16 5.82 2.43
CA MET A 62 -3.41 5.16 2.84
C MET A 62 -4.67 5.90 2.36
N ARG A 63 -4.65 7.24 2.37
CA ARG A 63 -5.71 8.08 1.79
C ARG A 63 -5.82 7.97 0.27
N ALA A 64 -4.69 7.89 -0.44
CA ALA A 64 -4.68 7.72 -1.88
C ALA A 64 -5.30 6.38 -2.30
N GLU A 65 -5.09 5.32 -1.52
CA GLU A 65 -5.79 4.04 -1.73
C GLU A 65 -7.28 4.13 -1.31
N ALA A 66 -7.60 4.77 -0.18
CA ALA A 66 -8.98 4.98 0.28
C ALA A 66 -9.87 5.76 -0.72
N VAL A 67 -9.28 6.57 -1.60
CA VAL A 67 -10.00 7.27 -2.69
C VAL A 67 -10.38 6.33 -3.85
N LYS A 68 -9.61 5.26 -4.08
CA LYS A 68 -9.87 4.24 -5.12
C LYS A 68 -10.80 3.12 -4.62
N ALA A 69 -10.70 2.83 -3.32
CA ALA A 69 -11.26 1.65 -2.67
C ALA A 69 -12.79 1.56 -2.70
N SER A 70 -13.27 0.32 -2.56
CA SER A 70 -14.66 -0.01 -2.25
C SER A 70 -15.14 0.70 -0.97
N SER A 71 -16.45 0.90 -0.82
CA SER A 71 -17.01 1.57 0.37
C SER A 71 -16.71 0.86 1.69
N ARG A 72 -16.33 -0.43 1.67
CA ARG A 72 -15.93 -1.20 2.85
C ARG A 72 -14.47 -0.93 3.21
N GLY A 73 -13.52 -1.27 2.34
CA GLY A 73 -12.09 -1.11 2.64
C GLY A 73 -11.65 0.36 2.69
N LYS A 74 -12.34 1.26 1.98
CA LYS A 74 -12.17 2.71 2.15
C LYS A 74 -12.17 3.12 3.63
N LYS A 75 -13.12 2.61 4.43
CA LYS A 75 -13.19 2.94 5.86
C LYS A 75 -11.94 2.44 6.62
N ALA A 76 -11.49 1.21 6.36
CA ALA A 76 -10.30 0.65 7.02
C ALA A 76 -9.03 1.46 6.67
N LEU A 77 -8.90 1.87 5.41
CA LEU A 77 -7.80 2.69 4.91
C LEU A 77 -7.84 4.13 5.47
N ASP A 78 -9.02 4.77 5.48
CA ASP A 78 -9.23 6.10 6.09
C ASP A 78 -9.01 6.06 7.62
N ASP A 79 -9.37 4.97 8.30
CA ASP A 79 -9.13 4.78 9.74
C ASP A 79 -7.63 4.64 10.04
N SER A 80 -6.92 3.78 9.30
CA SER A 80 -5.47 3.63 9.43
C SER A 80 -4.71 4.92 9.09
N ALA A 81 -5.17 5.70 8.09
CA ALA A 81 -4.59 7.00 7.78
C ALA A 81 -4.67 7.99 8.95
N ARG A 82 -5.74 7.93 9.76
CA ARG A 82 -5.88 8.76 10.98
C ARG A 82 -5.04 8.22 12.14
N GLU A 83 -4.85 6.91 12.23
CA GLU A 83 -3.92 6.30 13.20
C GLU A 83 -2.46 6.70 12.91
N LEU A 84 -2.04 6.67 11.64
CA LEU A 84 -0.72 7.11 11.20
C LEU A 84 -0.49 8.62 11.44
N ASP A 85 -1.45 9.48 11.11
CA ASP A 85 -1.35 10.91 11.42
C ASP A 85 -1.18 11.17 12.92
N LYS A 86 -1.96 10.46 13.77
CA LYS A 86 -1.83 10.55 15.22
C LYS A 86 -0.44 10.10 15.67
N LEU A 87 0.04 8.94 15.19
CA LEU A 87 1.37 8.45 15.53
C LEU A 87 2.47 9.44 15.14
N ALA A 88 2.36 10.09 13.98
CA ALA A 88 3.33 11.10 13.57
C ALA A 88 3.37 12.32 14.51
N ASP A 89 2.21 12.77 14.98
CA ASP A 89 2.13 13.87 15.94
C ASP A 89 2.57 13.45 17.35
N ASP A 90 2.32 12.21 17.77
CA ASP A 90 2.79 11.68 19.05
C ASP A 90 4.31 11.42 19.03
N VAL A 91 4.87 10.94 17.91
CA VAL A 91 6.33 10.91 17.67
C VAL A 91 6.92 12.31 17.78
N LYS A 92 6.32 13.31 17.11
CA LYS A 92 6.82 14.71 17.15
C LYS A 92 6.78 15.33 18.56
N LYS A 93 5.87 14.89 19.43
CA LYS A 93 5.79 15.30 20.84
C LYS A 93 6.73 14.52 21.78
N GLY A 94 7.36 13.44 21.31
CA GLY A 94 8.07 12.47 22.16
C GLY A 94 7.15 11.63 23.05
N ALA A 95 5.87 11.48 22.67
CA ALA A 95 4.83 10.81 23.45
C ALA A 95 4.65 9.32 23.11
N VAL A 96 5.63 8.70 22.43
CA VAL A 96 5.61 7.29 22.06
C VAL A 96 6.52 6.50 23.02
N GLU A 97 5.94 5.62 23.84
CA GLU A 97 6.67 4.92 24.90
C GLU A 97 7.63 3.84 24.36
N SER A 98 7.37 3.28 23.17
CA SER A 98 8.16 2.17 22.62
C SER A 98 8.25 2.19 21.08
N VAL A 99 9.31 1.57 20.54
CA VAL A 99 9.44 1.33 19.09
C VAL A 99 8.35 0.36 18.61
N LYS A 100 8.00 -0.65 19.43
CA LYS A 100 6.92 -1.61 19.17
C LYS A 100 5.58 -0.91 18.86
N LYS A 101 5.26 0.18 19.56
CA LYS A 101 4.05 1.00 19.31
C LYS A 101 4.03 1.65 17.93
N ILE A 102 5.19 1.95 17.33
CA ILE A 102 5.32 2.40 15.93
C ILE A 102 5.09 1.22 14.98
N GLU A 103 5.74 0.09 15.28
CA GLU A 103 5.69 -1.13 14.47
C GLU A 103 4.27 -1.71 14.38
N ASP A 104 3.48 -1.63 15.45
CA ASP A 104 2.10 -2.13 15.48
C ASP A 104 1.11 -1.26 14.70
N VAL A 105 1.34 0.05 14.61
CA VAL A 105 0.56 0.92 13.71
C VAL A 105 0.90 0.61 12.25
N PHE A 106 2.18 0.32 11.94
CA PHE A 106 2.58 -0.12 10.60
C PHE A 106 2.00 -1.50 10.27
N ALA A 107 1.91 -2.41 11.24
CA ALA A 107 1.23 -3.70 11.10
C ALA A 107 -0.28 -3.54 10.82
N ARG A 108 -0.97 -2.63 11.52
CA ARG A 108 -2.39 -2.30 11.28
C ARG A 108 -2.62 -1.62 9.93
N ALA A 109 -1.70 -0.78 9.46
CA ALA A 109 -1.76 -0.22 8.10
C ALA A 109 -1.64 -1.30 7.02
N TYR A 110 -0.73 -2.26 7.19
CA TYR A 110 -0.62 -3.41 6.29
C TYR A 110 -1.82 -4.36 6.36
N PHE A 111 -2.44 -4.53 7.53
CA PHE A 111 -3.71 -5.25 7.66
C PHE A 111 -4.82 -4.59 6.83
N ALA A 112 -5.02 -3.27 6.93
CA ALA A 112 -6.02 -2.56 6.13
C ALA A 112 -5.77 -2.66 4.61
N LEU A 113 -4.49 -2.66 4.18
CA LEU A 113 -4.11 -2.92 2.78
C LEU A 113 -4.34 -4.39 2.37
N ALA A 114 -4.25 -5.35 3.29
CA ALA A 114 -4.58 -6.75 3.02
C ALA A 114 -6.10 -6.97 2.90
N GLU A 115 -6.89 -6.28 3.72
CA GLU A 115 -8.36 -6.31 3.65
C GLU A 115 -8.90 -5.77 2.32
N GLU A 116 -8.48 -4.59 1.87
CA GLU A 116 -8.98 -4.05 0.59
C GLU A 116 -8.50 -4.90 -0.60
N SER A 117 -7.23 -5.33 -0.64
CA SER A 117 -6.77 -6.26 -1.69
C SER A 117 -7.54 -7.59 -1.68
N TYR A 118 -8.01 -8.07 -0.52
CA TYR A 118 -8.88 -9.24 -0.46
C TYR A 118 -10.29 -8.92 -1.00
N ILE A 119 -10.87 -7.77 -0.65
CA ILE A 119 -12.16 -7.30 -1.18
C ILE A 119 -12.09 -7.19 -2.71
N GLU A 120 -11.11 -6.48 -3.26
CA GLU A 120 -10.87 -6.35 -4.70
C GLU A 120 -10.71 -7.73 -5.39
N SER A 121 -10.01 -8.67 -4.76
CA SER A 121 -9.86 -10.04 -5.27
C SER A 121 -11.20 -10.79 -5.35
N THR A 122 -12.04 -10.72 -4.30
CA THR A 122 -13.37 -11.36 -4.30
C THR A 122 -14.34 -10.69 -5.28
N GLU A 123 -14.28 -9.37 -5.43
CA GLU A 123 -15.06 -8.64 -6.42
C GLU A 123 -14.65 -8.97 -7.86
N ALA A 124 -13.34 -8.99 -8.16
CA ALA A 124 -12.82 -9.41 -9.45
C ALA A 124 -13.23 -10.85 -9.78
N TRP A 125 -13.25 -11.74 -8.80
CA TRP A 125 -13.70 -13.12 -8.97
C TRP A 125 -15.18 -13.22 -9.31
N ALA A 126 -16.05 -12.47 -8.61
CA ALA A 126 -17.47 -12.38 -8.92
C ALA A 126 -17.73 -11.82 -10.34
N LYS A 127 -16.90 -10.86 -10.78
CA LYS A 127 -16.89 -10.29 -12.14
C LYS A 127 -16.24 -11.21 -13.20
N LYS A 128 -15.76 -12.40 -12.79
CA LYS A 128 -15.02 -13.40 -13.62
C LYS A 128 -13.68 -12.90 -14.18
N GLU A 129 -13.12 -11.85 -13.60
CA GLU A 129 -11.85 -11.23 -13.98
C GLU A 129 -10.66 -11.99 -13.38
N ALA A 130 -10.41 -13.21 -13.89
CA ALA A 130 -9.44 -14.15 -13.31
C ALA A 130 -8.03 -13.56 -13.10
N VAL A 131 -7.50 -12.78 -14.06
CA VAL A 131 -6.16 -12.16 -13.94
C VAL A 131 -6.11 -11.19 -12.76
N LYS A 132 -7.06 -10.24 -12.69
CA LYS A 132 -7.22 -9.29 -11.58
C LYS A 132 -7.41 -9.99 -10.25
N THR A 133 -8.21 -11.06 -10.21
CA THR A 133 -8.39 -11.90 -9.02
C THR A 133 -7.04 -12.37 -8.50
N GLY A 134 -6.16 -12.85 -9.39
CA GLY A 134 -4.80 -13.27 -9.06
C GLY A 134 -3.86 -12.12 -8.69
N GLU A 135 -4.00 -10.94 -9.28
CA GLU A 135 -3.21 -9.74 -8.94
C GLU A 135 -3.54 -9.23 -7.53
N PHE A 136 -4.82 -9.03 -7.23
CA PHE A 136 -5.30 -8.61 -5.92
C PHE A 136 -5.03 -9.68 -4.83
N LEU A 137 -5.14 -10.97 -5.16
CA LEU A 137 -4.79 -12.06 -4.24
C LEU A 137 -3.30 -12.03 -3.86
N ASP A 138 -2.41 -11.70 -4.81
CA ASP A 138 -0.97 -11.54 -4.57
C ASP A 138 -0.69 -10.34 -3.63
N ALA A 139 -1.38 -9.22 -3.86
CA ALA A 139 -1.31 -8.05 -3.01
C ALA A 139 -1.78 -8.34 -1.57
N ALA A 140 -2.91 -9.02 -1.41
CA ALA A 140 -3.44 -9.43 -0.10
C ALA A 140 -2.43 -10.29 0.68
N ASN A 141 -1.81 -11.29 0.03
CA ASN A 141 -0.76 -12.12 0.64
C ASN A 141 0.47 -11.31 1.06
N LYS A 142 0.95 -10.39 0.20
CA LYS A 142 2.13 -9.55 0.48
C LYS A 142 1.88 -8.56 1.62
N ASN A 143 0.69 -7.95 1.65
CA ASN A 143 0.29 -7.03 2.71
C ASN A 143 0.11 -7.76 4.04
N LEU A 144 -0.50 -8.96 4.05
CA LEU A 144 -0.61 -9.81 5.25
C LEU A 144 0.77 -10.21 5.79
N GLU A 145 1.69 -10.62 4.91
CA GLU A 145 3.08 -10.97 5.26
C GLU A 145 3.82 -9.78 5.88
N LYS A 146 3.70 -8.59 5.28
CA LYS A 146 4.28 -7.37 5.83
C LYS A 146 3.66 -6.98 7.17
N GLY A 147 2.35 -7.14 7.33
CA GLY A 147 1.66 -6.93 8.60
C GLY A 147 2.23 -7.82 9.71
N MET A 148 2.36 -9.13 9.46
CA MET A 148 2.91 -10.08 10.45
C MET A 148 4.37 -9.79 10.80
N ILE A 149 5.19 -9.40 9.80
CA ILE A 149 6.59 -9.00 10.01
C ILE A 149 6.67 -7.75 10.89
N TRP A 150 5.86 -6.71 10.61
CA TRP A 150 5.83 -5.49 11.41
C TRP A 150 5.26 -5.72 12.82
N ALA A 151 4.29 -6.61 13.00
CA ALA A 151 3.81 -7.02 14.32
C ALA A 151 4.87 -7.82 15.13
N GLY A 152 5.98 -8.24 14.51
CA GLY A 152 7.00 -9.10 15.12
C GLY A 152 6.51 -10.54 15.37
N GLN A 153 5.40 -10.95 14.76
CA GLN A 153 4.76 -12.23 15.03
C GLN A 153 5.47 -13.37 14.28
N LYS A 154 5.78 -14.45 15.01
CA LYS A 154 6.20 -15.72 14.41
C LYS A 154 5.03 -16.33 13.65
N VAL A 155 5.07 -16.24 12.32
CA VAL A 155 4.02 -16.82 11.44
C VAL A 155 3.92 -18.33 11.69
N GLU A 156 2.69 -18.81 11.85
CA GLU A 156 2.41 -20.25 12.01
C GLU A 156 2.70 -21.01 10.71
N GLU A 157 3.10 -22.27 10.82
CA GLU A 157 3.31 -23.15 9.65
C GLU A 157 2.01 -23.30 8.84
N LYS A 158 0.86 -23.41 9.51
CA LYS A 158 -0.47 -23.43 8.86
C LYS A 158 -0.70 -22.16 8.02
N THR A 159 -0.52 -20.98 8.62
CA THR A 159 -0.68 -19.68 7.94
C THR A 159 0.28 -19.56 6.74
N THR A 160 1.54 -19.95 6.93
CA THR A 160 2.56 -20.00 5.87
C THR A 160 2.12 -20.91 4.71
N GLY A 161 1.58 -22.09 5.02
CA GLY A 161 1.05 -23.05 4.05
C GLY A 161 -0.18 -22.52 3.30
N THR A 162 -1.09 -21.83 3.99
CA THR A 162 -2.24 -21.15 3.36
C THR A 162 -1.78 -20.06 2.39
N MET A 163 -0.86 -19.19 2.82
CA MET A 163 -0.32 -18.11 1.99
C MET A 163 0.48 -18.65 0.80
N LYS A 164 1.22 -19.76 0.95
CA LYS A 164 1.89 -20.44 -0.17
C LYS A 164 0.88 -20.91 -1.23
N LYS A 165 -0.17 -21.64 -0.83
CA LYS A 165 -1.23 -22.10 -1.74
C LYS A 165 -1.96 -20.95 -2.42
N SER A 166 -2.20 -19.86 -1.68
CA SER A 166 -2.84 -18.65 -2.19
C SER A 166 -1.99 -17.94 -3.26
N ARG A 167 -0.66 -17.85 -3.07
CA ARG A 167 0.29 -17.39 -4.10
C ARG A 167 0.37 -18.32 -5.31
N GLU A 168 0.36 -19.65 -5.11
CA GLU A 168 0.32 -20.62 -6.20
C GLU A 168 -0.94 -20.46 -7.06
N LEU A 169 -2.11 -20.28 -6.43
CA LEU A 169 -3.36 -19.99 -7.14
C LEU A 169 -3.30 -18.64 -7.87
N SER A 170 -2.77 -17.59 -7.23
CA SER A 170 -2.55 -16.28 -7.85
C SER A 170 -1.77 -16.38 -9.16
N LEU A 171 -0.74 -17.23 -9.21
CA LEU A 171 0.02 -17.48 -10.44
C LEU A 171 -0.82 -18.21 -11.51
N LYS A 172 -1.56 -19.26 -11.15
CA LYS A 172 -2.49 -19.95 -12.08
C LYS A 172 -3.52 -18.98 -12.69
N LEU A 173 -4.09 -18.10 -11.85
CA LEU A 173 -5.07 -17.07 -12.21
C LEU A 173 -4.50 -16.07 -13.22
N LYS A 174 -3.31 -15.51 -12.94
CA LYS A 174 -2.61 -14.58 -13.84
C LYS A 174 -2.20 -15.24 -15.16
N GLN A 175 -1.86 -16.53 -15.14
CA GLN A 175 -1.52 -17.32 -16.33
C GLN A 175 -2.75 -17.78 -17.16
N LYS A 176 -3.99 -17.46 -16.75
CA LYS A 176 -5.24 -17.88 -17.40
C LYS A 176 -5.36 -19.41 -17.57
N GLY A 177 -4.82 -20.18 -16.62
CA GLY A 177 -4.92 -21.64 -16.63
C GLY A 177 -6.37 -22.14 -16.50
N ARG A 178 -6.62 -23.40 -16.86
CA ARG A 178 -7.90 -24.06 -16.58
C ARG A 178 -8.05 -24.25 -15.07
N LEU A 179 -9.05 -23.59 -14.48
CA LEU A 179 -9.29 -23.54 -13.04
C LEU A 179 -10.60 -24.23 -12.65
N ILE A 180 -10.66 -24.70 -11.41
CA ILE A 180 -11.87 -25.24 -10.79
C ILE A 180 -12.46 -24.15 -9.88
N THR A 181 -13.70 -23.73 -10.13
CA THR A 181 -14.39 -22.64 -9.41
C THR A 181 -14.36 -22.83 -7.88
N GLU A 182 -14.49 -24.08 -7.44
CA GLU A 182 -14.47 -24.48 -6.03
C GLU A 182 -13.07 -24.37 -5.39
N GLU A 183 -11.99 -24.66 -6.14
CA GLU A 183 -10.59 -24.47 -5.69
C GLU A 183 -10.32 -22.99 -5.43
N VAL A 184 -10.77 -22.12 -6.35
CA VAL A 184 -10.65 -20.66 -6.21
C VAL A 184 -11.43 -20.17 -5.00
N GLY A 185 -12.70 -20.56 -4.86
CA GLY A 185 -13.55 -20.15 -3.74
C GLY A 185 -12.97 -20.56 -2.38
N LYS A 186 -12.52 -21.81 -2.24
CA LYS A 186 -11.90 -22.32 -1.00
C LYS A 186 -10.59 -21.59 -0.66
N SER A 187 -9.77 -21.26 -1.66
CA SER A 187 -8.52 -20.52 -1.41
C SER A 187 -8.73 -19.03 -1.13
N LEU A 188 -9.80 -18.42 -1.65
CA LEU A 188 -10.20 -17.06 -1.28
C LEU A 188 -10.70 -17.02 0.16
N GLN A 189 -11.60 -17.94 0.55
CA GLN A 189 -12.04 -18.06 1.93
C GLN A 189 -10.85 -18.26 2.89
N ALA A 190 -9.97 -19.22 2.59
CA ALA A 190 -8.85 -19.54 3.48
C ALA A 190 -7.85 -18.38 3.69
N ILE A 191 -7.65 -17.48 2.72
CA ILE A 191 -6.83 -16.28 2.96
C ILE A 191 -7.60 -15.21 3.74
N GLY A 192 -8.91 -15.07 3.51
CA GLY A 192 -9.79 -14.21 4.31
C GLY A 192 -9.79 -14.59 5.78
N ASP A 193 -9.89 -15.89 6.08
CA ASP A 193 -9.83 -16.44 7.44
C ASP A 193 -8.50 -16.08 8.16
N GLU A 194 -7.36 -16.16 7.46
CA GLU A 194 -6.04 -15.81 8.02
C GLU A 194 -5.84 -14.27 8.16
N ILE A 195 -6.46 -13.47 7.28
CA ILE A 195 -6.51 -11.99 7.42
C ILE A 195 -7.35 -11.61 8.65
N GLU A 196 -8.57 -12.15 8.81
CA GLU A 196 -9.44 -11.87 9.96
C GLU A 196 -8.78 -12.32 11.28
N LYS A 197 -8.14 -13.49 11.29
CA LYS A 197 -7.33 -14.00 12.41
C LYS A 197 -6.20 -13.04 12.79
N PHE A 198 -5.50 -12.46 11.81
CA PHE A 198 -4.44 -11.48 12.05
C PHE A 198 -5.00 -10.16 12.61
N GLY A 199 -6.06 -9.62 11.99
CA GLY A 199 -6.76 -8.42 12.46
C GLY A 199 -7.25 -8.52 13.91
N LYS A 200 -7.81 -9.67 14.28
CA LYS A 200 -8.22 -9.96 15.67
C LYS A 200 -7.06 -9.89 16.66
N ARG A 201 -5.89 -10.44 16.31
CA ARG A 201 -4.69 -10.43 17.17
C ARG A 201 -4.18 -9.01 17.41
N ILE A 202 -3.88 -8.27 16.35
CA ILE A 202 -3.33 -6.90 16.45
C ILE A 202 -4.31 -5.87 17.01
N SER A 203 -5.61 -6.21 17.08
CA SER A 203 -6.63 -5.45 17.81
C SER A 203 -6.67 -5.81 19.31
N SER A 204 -6.49 -7.09 19.66
CA SER A 204 -6.46 -7.56 21.05
C SER A 204 -5.19 -7.19 21.81
N GLU A 205 -4.03 -7.16 21.12
CA GLU A 205 -2.75 -6.79 21.73
C GLU A 205 -2.79 -5.34 22.25
N GLY A 206 -3.40 -4.42 21.48
CA GLY A 206 -3.62 -3.02 21.87
C GLY A 206 -4.64 -2.77 22.99
N LEU A 207 -5.26 -3.82 23.56
CA LEU A 207 -6.09 -3.72 24.76
C LEU A 207 -5.35 -4.11 26.05
N ASN A 208 -4.20 -4.77 25.94
CA ASN A 208 -3.44 -5.32 27.07
C ASN A 208 -2.26 -4.42 27.52
N GLU A 209 -2.02 -3.29 26.85
CA GLU A 209 -1.06 -2.25 27.27
C GLU A 209 -1.75 -1.14 28.09
N LYS A 210 -2.41 -1.51 29.19
CA LYS A 210 -3.09 -0.61 30.14
C LYS A 210 -2.84 -1.01 31.59
#